data_AF-A0A497MHJ9-F1
#
_entry.id   AF-A0A497MHJ9-F1
#
_cell.length_a   1.000
_cell.length_b   1.000
_cell.length_c   1.000
_cell.angle_alpha   90.00
_cell.angle_beta   90.00
_cell.angle_gamma   90.00
#
_symmetry.space_group_name_H-M   'P 1'
#
loop_
_entity.id
_entity.type
_entity.pdbx_description
1 polymer ?
#
loop_
_entity_poly.entity_id
_entity_poly.type
_entity_poly.pdbx_seq_one_letter_code
_entity_poly.pdbx_strand_id
1 'polypeptide(L)'
;MMDSLPSGVLGMAERKQPSGRYSENPLWPLLVEAVKALPSYPYHKDYVRSVLLADNPNITPEEVKIRLGIPLGEALVILYELSQEKEEGSG
;
A
#
# COMPACT_ATOMS: atom_id res chain seq x y z
N MET A 1 -43.03 8.59 -2.36
CA MET A 1 -42.27 7.37 -2.02
C MET A 1 -41.29 7.14 -3.15
N MET A 2 -40.07 7.64 -3.02
CA MET A 2 -38.96 7.16 -3.86
C MET A 2 -38.30 6.04 -3.07
N ASP A 3 -38.26 4.85 -3.66
CA ASP A 3 -37.65 3.68 -3.05
C ASP A 3 -36.17 3.92 -2.77
N SER A 4 -35.80 3.49 -1.57
CA SER A 4 -34.45 3.52 -1.02
C SER A 4 -33.51 2.70 -1.90
N LEU A 5 -32.40 3.30 -2.34
CA LEU A 5 -31.31 2.56 -2.96
C LEU A 5 -30.73 1.56 -1.94
N PRO A 6 -30.37 0.32 -2.35
CA PRO A 6 -29.86 -0.68 -1.44
C PRO A 6 -28.54 -0.22 -0.80
N SER A 7 -28.53 -0.29 0.54
CA SER A 7 -27.44 0.06 1.46
C SER A 7 -26.25 -0.92 1.36
N GLY A 8 -25.70 -1.09 0.16
CA GLY A 8 -24.64 -2.06 -0.14
C GLY A 8 -23.45 -1.50 -0.92
N VAL A 9 -23.51 -0.25 -1.40
CA VAL A 9 -22.45 0.35 -2.25
C VAL A 9 -21.52 1.29 -1.46
N LEU A 10 -21.79 1.53 -0.17
CA LEU A 10 -21.05 2.51 0.65
C LEU A 10 -19.90 1.90 1.51
N GLY A 11 -19.62 0.61 1.37
CA GLY A 11 -18.73 -0.13 2.30
C GLY A 11 -17.27 -0.33 1.88
N MET A 12 -16.80 0.27 0.78
CA MET A 12 -15.42 0.06 0.29
C MET A 12 -14.40 1.08 0.86
N ALA A 13 -14.87 2.15 1.52
CA ALA A 13 -14.03 3.29 1.91
C ALA A 13 -13.38 3.20 3.32
N GLU A 14 -13.61 2.13 4.09
CA GLU A 14 -13.11 2.04 5.48
C GLU A 14 -12.40 0.72 5.79
N ARG A 15 -11.58 0.21 4.88
CA ARG A 15 -10.49 -0.69 5.29
C ARG A 15 -9.18 0.06 5.18
N LYS A 16 -8.85 0.81 6.23
CA LYS A 16 -7.44 1.09 6.56
C LYS A 16 -6.80 -0.28 6.73
N GLN A 17 -6.23 -0.83 5.66
CA GLN A 17 -5.50 -2.09 5.77
C GLN A 17 -4.34 -1.82 6.73
N PRO A 18 -4.28 -2.48 7.89
CA PRO A 18 -3.15 -2.31 8.77
C PRO A 18 -1.99 -3.02 8.06
N SER A 19 -1.10 -2.24 7.44
CA SER A 19 0.17 -2.74 6.90
C SER A 19 0.89 -3.64 7.89
N GLY A 20 0.73 -3.38 9.21
CA GLY A 20 1.27 -4.18 10.30
C GLY A 20 0.83 -5.66 10.37
N ARG A 21 -0.34 -6.04 9.85
CA ARG A 21 -0.78 -7.45 9.93
C ARG A 21 -0.01 -8.38 8.98
N TYR A 22 0.51 -7.84 7.88
CA TYR A 22 1.28 -8.64 6.91
C TYR A 22 2.73 -8.84 7.35
N SER A 23 3.32 -7.85 8.05
CA SER A 23 4.70 -7.93 8.55
C SER A 23 4.88 -8.93 9.70
N GLU A 24 3.80 -9.34 10.36
CA GLU A 24 3.79 -10.40 11.37
C GLU A 24 3.88 -11.82 10.76
N ASN A 25 3.69 -11.96 9.44
CA ASN A 25 3.75 -13.27 8.79
C ASN A 25 5.21 -13.77 8.71
N PRO A 26 5.51 -15.04 9.03
CA PRO A 26 6.88 -15.57 8.96
C PRO A 26 7.48 -15.57 7.54
N LEU A 27 6.67 -15.47 6.49
CA LEU A 27 7.11 -15.34 5.10
C LEU A 27 7.38 -13.90 4.68
N TRP A 28 7.09 -12.91 5.55
CA TRP A 28 7.32 -11.50 5.25
C TRP A 28 8.77 -11.18 4.86
N PRO A 29 9.80 -11.67 5.58
CA PRO A 29 11.18 -11.40 5.19
C PRO A 29 11.52 -11.90 3.78
N LEU A 30 10.97 -13.06 3.38
CA LEU A 30 11.17 -13.63 2.05
C LEU A 30 10.48 -12.80 0.97
N LEU A 31 9.29 -12.27 1.25
CA LEU A 31 8.61 -11.34 0.35
C LEU A 31 9.43 -10.05 0.16
N VAL A 32 9.92 -9.47 1.26
CA VAL A 32 10.75 -8.26 1.22
C VAL A 32 12.02 -8.50 0.41
N GLU A 33 12.71 -9.61 0.66
CA GLU A 33 13.90 -10.00 -0.11
C GLU A 33 13.60 -10.11 -1.62
N ALA A 34 12.55 -10.87 -1.97
CA ALA A 34 12.17 -11.09 -3.36
C ALA A 34 11.79 -9.79 -4.08
N VAL A 35 11.05 -8.90 -3.40
CA VAL A 35 10.64 -7.61 -3.95
C VAL A 35 11.83 -6.67 -4.13
N LYS A 36 12.73 -6.58 -3.15
CA LYS A 36 13.90 -5.69 -3.22
C LYS A 36 14.95 -6.15 -4.22
N ALA A 37 14.92 -7.41 -4.62
CA ALA A 37 15.73 -7.94 -5.72
C ALA A 37 15.27 -7.46 -7.11
N LEU A 38 14.05 -6.91 -7.23
CA LEU A 38 13.57 -6.36 -8.50
C LEU A 38 14.35 -5.09 -8.87
N PRO A 39 14.97 -5.00 -10.06
CA PRO A 39 15.68 -3.79 -10.48
C PRO A 39 14.81 -2.53 -10.52
N SER A 40 13.51 -2.70 -10.73
CA SER A 40 12.53 -1.61 -10.78
C SER A 40 12.14 -1.07 -9.40
N TYR A 41 12.40 -1.83 -8.32
CA TYR A 41 11.90 -1.52 -6.98
C TYR A 41 12.24 -0.11 -6.48
N PRO A 42 13.49 0.40 -6.61
CA PRO A 42 13.81 1.76 -6.17
C PRO A 42 12.96 2.82 -6.89
N TYR A 43 12.75 2.67 -8.19
CA TYR A 43 11.96 3.62 -9.00
C TYR A 43 10.47 3.57 -8.65
N HIS A 44 9.93 2.38 -8.42
CA HIS A 44 8.54 2.23 -7.97
C HIS A 44 8.34 2.85 -6.59
N LYS A 45 9.26 2.60 -5.64
CA LYS A 45 9.21 3.18 -4.30
C LYS A 45 9.29 4.71 -4.33
N ASP A 46 10.20 5.27 -5.12
CA ASP A 46 10.34 6.73 -5.26
C ASP A 46 9.11 7.37 -5.89
N TYR A 47 8.50 6.74 -6.89
CA TYR A 47 7.26 7.22 -7.49
C TYR A 47 6.09 7.17 -6.50
N VAL A 48 5.96 6.09 -5.72
CA VAL A 48 4.93 6.01 -4.68
C VAL A 48 5.13 7.11 -3.63
N ARG A 49 6.37 7.34 -3.18
CA ARG A 49 6.69 8.41 -2.20
C ARG A 49 6.35 9.79 -2.74
N SER A 50 6.82 10.12 -3.94
CA SER A 50 6.81 11.49 -4.47
C SER A 50 5.50 11.88 -5.17
N VAL A 51 4.77 10.89 -5.69
CA VAL A 51 3.56 11.13 -6.49
C VAL A 51 2.32 10.59 -5.79
N LEU A 52 2.27 9.28 -5.51
CA LEU A 52 1.03 8.66 -5.04
C LEU A 52 0.67 9.05 -3.60
N LEU A 53 1.64 9.06 -2.68
CA LEU A 53 1.41 9.47 -1.29
C LEU A 53 1.24 10.98 -1.15
N ALA A 54 1.83 11.78 -2.04
CA ALA A 54 1.60 13.21 -2.10
C ALA A 54 0.16 13.55 -2.55
N ASP A 55 -0.38 12.79 -3.50
CA ASP A 55 -1.77 12.87 -3.99
C ASP A 55 -2.77 12.32 -2.97
N ASN A 56 -2.54 11.11 -2.47
CA ASN A 56 -3.39 10.44 -1.50
C ASN A 56 -2.55 9.78 -0.38
N PRO A 57 -2.41 10.44 0.79
CA PRO A 57 -1.65 9.90 1.93
C PRO A 57 -2.22 8.60 2.52
N ASN A 58 -3.48 8.25 2.19
CA ASN A 58 -4.16 7.06 2.69
C ASN A 58 -4.31 5.96 1.61
N ILE A 59 -3.55 6.06 0.51
CA ILE A 59 -3.61 5.08 -0.58
C ILE A 59 -3.32 3.66 -0.06
N THR A 60 -4.11 2.70 -0.55
CA THR A 60 -4.00 1.29 -0.18
C THR A 60 -3.02 0.53 -1.09
N PRO A 61 -2.49 -0.63 -0.64
CA PRO A 61 -1.67 -1.49 -1.48
C PRO A 61 -2.38 -1.91 -2.78
N GLU A 62 -3.68 -2.19 -2.74
CA GLU A 62 -4.48 -2.55 -3.91
C GLU A 62 -4.57 -1.40 -4.92
N GLU A 63 -4.72 -0.17 -4.46
CA GLU A 63 -4.74 1.01 -5.34
C GLU A 63 -3.36 1.27 -5.96
N VAL A 64 -2.27 1.13 -5.18
CA VAL A 64 -0.90 1.24 -5.70
C VAL A 64 -0.65 0.17 -6.77
N LYS A 65 -1.02 -1.09 -6.51
CA LYS A 65 -0.95 -2.21 -7.46
C LYS A 65 -1.63 -1.84 -8.79
N ILE A 66 -2.85 -1.31 -8.73
CA ILE A 66 -3.62 -0.94 -9.92
C ILE A 66 -2.98 0.24 -10.67
N ARG A 67 -2.57 1.29 -9.95
CA ARG A 67 -2.00 2.51 -10.55
C ARG A 67 -0.65 2.29 -11.21
N LEU A 68 0.22 1.45 -10.63
CA LEU A 68 1.57 1.19 -11.16
C LEU A 68 1.66 -0.05 -12.04
N GLY A 69 0.64 -0.93 -12.03
CA GLY A 69 0.70 -2.20 -12.74
C GLY A 69 1.71 -3.19 -12.15
N ILE A 70 1.90 -3.17 -10.83
CA ILE A 70 2.87 -4.01 -10.10
C ILE A 70 2.17 -5.11 -9.28
N PRO A 71 2.88 -6.16 -8.84
CA PRO A 71 2.32 -7.17 -7.93
C PRO A 71 1.89 -6.57 -6.58
N LEU A 72 0.85 -7.16 -5.96
CA LEU A 72 0.38 -6.72 -4.64
C LEU A 72 1.47 -6.80 -3.56
N GLY A 73 2.32 -7.84 -3.64
CA GLY A 73 3.44 -8.01 -2.73
C GLY A 73 4.45 -6.85 -2.81
N GLU A 74 4.70 -6.33 -4.00
CA GLU A 74 5.58 -5.17 -4.19
C GLU A 74 4.95 -3.91 -3.60
N ALA A 75 3.66 -3.67 -3.85
CA ALA A 75 2.93 -2.54 -3.27
C ALA A 75 2.90 -2.58 -1.73
N LEU A 76 2.72 -3.76 -1.13
CA LEU A 76 2.75 -3.94 0.33
C LEU A 76 4.10 -3.55 0.93
N VAL A 77 5.19 -4.03 0.34
CA VAL A 77 6.56 -3.76 0.84
C VAL A 77 6.91 -2.28 0.69
N ILE A 78 6.55 -1.66 -0.45
CA ILE A 78 6.79 -0.22 -0.67
C ILE A 78 6.10 0.61 0.41
N LEU A 79 4.80 0.42 0.64
CA LEU A 79 4.05 1.22 1.61
C LEU A 79 4.52 0.96 3.05
N TYR A 80 4.90 -0.27 3.38
CA TYR A 80 5.50 -0.60 4.68
C TYR A 80 6.83 0.13 4.91
N GLU A 81 7.78 0.04 3.97
CA GLU A 81 9.07 0.73 4.16
C GLU A 81 8.90 2.25 4.26
N LEU A 82 8.00 2.83 3.47
CA LEU A 82 7.71 4.28 3.52
C LEU A 82 7.02 4.71 4.83
N SER A 83 6.22 3.84 5.46
CA SER A 83 5.66 4.14 6.78
C SER A 83 6.72 4.15 7.87
N GLN A 84 7.68 3.21 7.82
CA GLN A 84 8.79 3.16 8.78
C GLN A 84 9.71 4.38 8.65
N GLU A 85 10.05 4.79 7.42
CA GLU A 85 10.88 5.99 7.18
C GLU A 85 10.27 7.26 7.79
N LYS A 86 8.94 7.40 7.78
CA LYS A 86 8.23 8.53 8.36
C LYS A 86 8.30 8.53 9.89
N GLU A 87 8.22 7.36 10.51
CA GLU A 87 8.33 7.21 11.97
C GLU A 87 9.74 7.53 12.46
N GLU A 88 10.77 7.10 11.73
CA GLU A 88 12.18 7.36 12.06
C GLU A 88 12.58 8.84 11.86
N GLY A 89 12.01 9.53 10.86
CA GLY A 89 12.27 10.95 10.58
C GLY A 89 11.50 11.94 11.46
N SER A 90 10.61 11.47 12.34
CA SER A 90 9.82 12.30 13.27
C SER A 90 10.36 12.26 14.72
N GLY A 91 11.48 11.59 14.95
CA GLY A 91 12.17 11.48 16.25
C GLY A 91 13.33 12.44 16.45
#